data_AF-A0A2E0VN84-F1
#
_entry.id   AF-A0A2E0VN84-F1
#
_cell.length_a   1.000
_cell.length_b   1.000
_cell.length_c   1.000
_cell.angle_alpha   90.00
_cell.angle_beta   90.00
_cell.angle_gamma   90.00
#
_symmetry.space_group_name_H-M   'P 1'
#
loop_
_entity.id
_entity.type
_entity.pdbx_description
1 polymer ?
#
loop_
_entity_poly.entity_id
_entity_poly.type
_entity_poly.pdbx_seq_one_letter_code
_entity_poly.pdbx_strand_id
1 'polypeptide(L)'
;MNEILDEIEIKNAQKRFSKLSLLASLITLGLFGYLFLSIPKTITASQGVSAPPMIIVISIQIFSLVGIVLTTLSFVKKEPSTWFKWAGAILNVLLFLLIAGSVIFARVV
;
A
#
# COMPACT_ATOMS: atom_id res chain seq x y z
N MET A 1 2.33 35.37 21.35
CA MET A 1 2.73 35.51 19.93
C MET A 1 2.93 34.17 19.22
N ASN A 2 2.85 33.02 19.90
CA ASN A 2 2.91 31.70 19.25
C ASN A 2 1.57 31.23 18.66
N GLU A 3 0.43 31.69 19.22
CA GLU A 3 -0.91 31.27 18.76
C GLU A 3 -1.22 31.63 17.30
N ILE A 4 -0.72 32.78 16.81
CA ILE A 4 -0.97 33.21 15.43
C ILE A 4 -0.17 32.36 14.43
N LEU A 5 1.01 31.88 14.82
CA LEU A 5 1.85 31.01 13.99
C LEU A 5 1.26 29.59 13.91
N ASP A 6 0.74 29.07 15.03
CA ASP A 6 0.06 27.76 15.06
C ASP A 6 -1.21 27.76 14.19
N GLU A 7 -2.01 28.83 14.21
CA GLU A 7 -3.22 28.93 13.38
C GLU A 7 -2.91 28.96 11.87
N ILE A 8 -1.81 29.60 11.46
CA ILE A 8 -1.39 29.65 10.06
C ILE A 8 -0.82 28.29 9.61
N GLU A 9 -0.08 27.60 10.48
CA GLU A 9 0.47 26.27 10.20
C GLU A 9 -0.64 25.21 10.07
N ILE A 10 -1.69 25.28 10.90
CA ILE A 10 -2.86 24.40 10.81
C ILE A 10 -3.63 24.61 9.50
N LYS A 11 -3.73 25.85 9.00
CA LYS A 11 -4.52 26.17 7.80
C LYS A 11 -3.86 25.73 6.50
N ASN A 12 -2.53 25.67 6.47
CA ASN A 12 -1.76 25.24 5.29
C ASN A 12 -1.41 23.73 5.30
N ALA A 13 -1.94 23.00 6.27
CA ALA A 13 -1.76 21.56 6.44
C ALA A 13 -2.49 20.77 5.33
N GLN A 14 -1.98 20.83 4.10
CA GLN A 14 -2.46 20.02 2.98
C GLN A 14 -2.30 18.54 3.33
N LYS A 15 -3.37 17.76 3.15
CA LYS A 15 -3.46 16.33 3.49
C LYS A 15 -3.42 15.44 2.24
N ARG A 16 -2.77 15.92 1.18
CA ARG A 16 -2.87 15.31 -0.14
C ARG A 16 -2.14 13.96 -0.17
N PHE A 17 -0.96 13.87 0.45
CA PHE A 17 -0.14 12.66 0.45
C PHE A 17 -0.75 11.57 1.33
N SER A 18 -1.28 11.91 2.51
CA SER A 18 -1.99 10.97 3.39
C SER A 18 -3.17 10.31 2.69
N LYS A 19 -3.98 11.10 1.96
CA LYS A 19 -5.14 10.57 1.22
C LYS A 19 -4.73 9.68 0.05
N LEU A 20 -3.73 10.10 -0.72
CA LEU A 20 -3.21 9.29 -1.84
C LEU A 20 -2.55 8.00 -1.36
N SER A 21 -1.81 8.06 -0.26
CA SER A 21 -1.19 6.91 0.40
C SER A 21 -2.23 5.87 0.82
N LEU A 22 -3.33 6.34 1.43
CA LEU A 22 -4.43 5.47 1.82
C LEU A 22 -5.14 4.88 0.59
N LEU A 23 -5.40 5.69 -0.44
CA LEU A 23 -5.99 5.21 -1.68
C LEU A 23 -5.11 4.13 -2.36
N ALA A 24 -3.80 4.35 -2.42
CA ALA A 24 -2.84 3.38 -2.95
C ALA A 24 -2.89 2.05 -2.17
N SER A 25 -2.98 2.12 -0.83
CA SER A 25 -3.10 0.93 0.01
C SER A 25 -4.39 0.14 -0.26
N LEU A 26 -5.51 0.83 -0.47
CA LEU A 26 -6.80 0.20 -0.78
C LEU A 26 -6.80 -0.46 -2.16
N ILE A 27 -6.21 0.21 -3.17
CA ILE A 27 -6.04 -0.37 -4.51
C ILE A 27 -5.17 -1.63 -4.43
N THR A 28 -4.03 -1.54 -3.73
CA THR A 28 -3.11 -2.68 -3.56
C THR A 28 -3.81 -3.85 -2.87
N LEU A 29 -4.57 -3.58 -1.80
CA LEU A 29 -5.35 -4.60 -1.09
C LEU A 29 -6.40 -5.24 -2.00
N GLY A 30 -7.11 -4.46 -2.82
CA GLY A 30 -8.09 -4.96 -3.77
C GLY A 30 -7.48 -5.87 -4.84
N LEU A 31 -6.34 -5.47 -5.42
CA LEU A 31 -5.60 -6.29 -6.37
C LEU A 31 -5.08 -7.58 -5.73
N PHE A 32 -4.61 -7.49 -4.48
CA PHE A 32 -4.15 -8.64 -3.72
C PHE A 32 -5.30 -9.62 -3.41
N GLY A 33 -6.46 -9.10 -3.00
CA GLY A 33 -7.67 -9.90 -2.82
C GLY A 33 -8.13 -10.58 -4.10
N TYR A 34 -8.04 -9.90 -5.25
CA TYR A 34 -8.33 -10.50 -6.55
C TYR A 34 -7.40 -11.67 -6.88
N LEU A 35 -6.09 -11.55 -6.59
CA LEU A 35 -5.16 -12.69 -6.75
C LEU A 35 -5.58 -13.88 -5.89
N PHE A 36 -5.94 -13.66 -4.62
CA PHE A 36 -6.40 -14.73 -3.74
C PHE A 36 -7.67 -15.43 -4.24
N LEU A 37 -8.62 -14.67 -4.78
CA LEU A 37 -9.85 -15.21 -5.37
C LEU A 37 -9.59 -15.98 -6.68
N SER A 38 -8.50 -15.65 -7.38
CA SER A 38 -8.10 -16.33 -8.61
C SER A 38 -7.40 -17.67 -8.37
N ILE A 39 -7.05 -18.00 -7.13
CA ILE A 39 -6.45 -19.29 -6.77
C ILE A 39 -7.54 -20.37 -6.80
N PRO A 40 -7.40 -21.44 -7.62
CA PRO A 40 -8.39 -22.50 -7.69
C PRO A 40 -8.49 -23.24 -6.36
N LYS A 41 -9.72 -23.35 -5.83
CA LYS A 41 -10.01 -24.00 -4.53
C LYS A 41 -9.83 -25.53 -4.55
N THR A 42 -9.82 -26.12 -5.74
CA THR A 42 -9.67 -27.56 -5.95
C THR A 42 -8.43 -27.79 -6.81
N ILE A 43 -7.32 -28.14 -6.16
CA ILE A 43 -6.08 -28.52 -6.85
C ILE A 43 -6.25 -29.98 -7.29
N THR A 44 -6.81 -30.19 -8.47
CA THR A 44 -6.73 -31.52 -9.10
C THR A 44 -5.31 -31.65 -9.64
N ALA A 45 -4.53 -32.62 -9.15
CA ALA A 45 -3.11 -32.82 -9.49
C ALA A 45 -2.83 -32.99 -11.00
N SER A 46 -3.88 -33.14 -11.83
CA SER A 46 -3.81 -33.29 -13.27
C SER A 46 -3.89 -31.98 -14.06
N GLN A 47 -4.18 -30.83 -13.44
CA GLN A 47 -4.20 -29.53 -14.12
C GLN A 47 -3.11 -28.64 -13.54
N GLY A 48 -2.12 -28.29 -14.38
CA GLY A 48 -1.13 -27.28 -14.01
C GLY A 48 -1.84 -26.00 -13.58
N VAL A 49 -1.47 -25.46 -12.41
CA VAL A 49 -2.04 -24.21 -11.92
C VAL A 49 -1.72 -23.11 -12.95
N SER A 50 -2.76 -22.51 -13.51
CA SER A 50 -2.62 -21.37 -14.41
C SER A 50 -1.80 -20.30 -13.70
N ALA A 51 -0.69 -19.87 -14.32
CA ALA A 51 0.13 -18.81 -13.74
C ALA A 51 -0.75 -17.56 -13.50
N PRO A 52 -0.59 -16.89 -12.35
CA PRO A 52 -1.37 -15.69 -12.05
C PRO A 52 -1.11 -14.63 -13.13
N PRO A 53 -2.11 -13.78 -13.47
CA PRO A 53 -1.94 -12.76 -14.49
C PRO A 53 -0.77 -11.82 -14.14
N MET A 54 0.32 -11.90 -14.90
CA MET A 54 1.57 -11.16 -14.61
C MET A 54 1.35 -9.64 -14.49
N ILE A 55 0.39 -9.09 -15.25
CA ILE A 55 0.02 -7.67 -15.18
C ILE A 55 -0.43 -7.28 -13.76
N ILE A 56 -1.17 -8.16 -13.08
CA ILE A 56 -1.68 -7.90 -11.73
C ILE A 56 -0.54 -7.95 -10.72
N VAL A 57 0.35 -8.94 -10.84
CA VAL A 57 1.53 -9.06 -9.98
C VAL A 57 2.42 -7.81 -10.09
N ILE A 58 2.70 -7.35 -11.32
CA ILE A 58 3.48 -6.13 -11.57
C ILE A 58 2.76 -4.90 -11.00
N SER A 59 1.44 -4.79 -11.21
CA SER A 59 0.64 -3.67 -10.70
C SER A 59 0.71 -3.58 -9.17
N ILE A 60 0.59 -4.72 -8.47
CA ILE A 60 0.70 -4.79 -7.00
C ILE A 60 2.05 -4.28 -6.52
N GLN A 61 3.15 -4.67 -7.18
CA GLN A 61 4.49 -4.19 -6.83
C GLN A 61 4.62 -2.68 -7.02
N ILE A 62 4.15 -2.15 -8.15
CA ILE A 62 4.18 -0.71 -8.44
C ILE A 62 3.35 0.07 -7.42
N PHE A 63 2.10 -0.32 -7.18
CA PHE A 63 1.23 0.38 -6.24
C PHE A 63 1.73 0.30 -4.79
N SER A 64 2.34 -0.82 -4.40
CA SER A 64 2.99 -0.95 -3.10
C SER A 64 4.16 0.03 -2.94
N LEU A 65 5.04 0.12 -3.94
CA LEU A 65 6.16 1.08 -3.93
C LEU A 65 5.66 2.53 -3.90
N VAL A 66 4.67 2.86 -4.73
CA VAL A 66 4.03 4.18 -4.73
C VAL A 66 3.42 4.49 -3.36
N GLY A 67 2.76 3.52 -2.72
CA GLY A 67 2.21 3.64 -1.38
C GLY A 67 3.28 3.98 -0.34
N ILE A 68 4.43 3.31 -0.36
CA ILE A 68 5.56 3.60 0.53
C ILE A 68 6.15 4.98 0.27
N VAL A 69 6.34 5.38 -0.99
CA VAL A 69 6.83 6.71 -1.35
C VAL A 69 5.88 7.81 -0.86
N LEU A 70 4.57 7.65 -1.09
CA LEU A 70 3.56 8.61 -0.63
C LEU A 70 3.47 8.67 0.91
N THR A 71 3.59 7.52 1.58
CA THR A 71 3.67 7.45 3.04
C THR A 71 4.88 8.25 3.53
N THR A 72 6.06 8.01 2.94
CA THR A 72 7.30 8.71 3.29
C THR A 72 7.17 10.22 3.06
N LEU A 73 6.63 10.63 1.91
CA LEU A 73 6.38 12.04 1.60
C LEU A 73 5.42 12.70 2.61
N SER A 74 4.41 11.99 3.09
CA SER A 74 3.50 12.49 4.13
C SER A 74 4.21 12.76 5.46
N PHE A 75 5.23 11.97 5.81
CA PHE A 75 6.08 12.22 6.98
C PHE A 75 7.07 13.37 6.75
N VAL A 76 7.76 13.38 5.61
CA VAL A 76 8.75 14.42 5.25
C VAL A 76 8.11 15.80 5.13
N LYS A 77 6.91 15.88 4.54
CA LYS A 77 6.13 17.13 4.42
C LYS A 77 5.43 17.52 5.72
N LYS A 78 5.66 16.80 6.83
CA LYS A 78 5.06 17.04 8.14
C LYS A 78 3.54 17.22 8.06
N GLU A 79 2.86 16.42 7.22
CA GLU A 79 1.41 16.46 7.15
C GLU A 79 0.81 16.14 8.53
N PRO A 80 -0.31 16.79 8.91
CA PRO A 80 -0.88 16.69 10.24
C PRO A 80 -1.16 15.22 10.58
N SER A 81 -0.79 14.84 11.80
CA SER A 81 -0.96 13.49 12.31
C SER A 81 -2.46 13.20 12.47
N THR A 82 -3.03 12.56 11.45
CA THR A 82 -4.45 12.21 11.40
C THR A 82 -4.61 10.70 11.37
N TRP A 83 -5.77 10.21 11.79
CA TRP A 83 -6.07 8.78 11.76
C TRP A 83 -5.84 8.15 10.37
N PHE A 84 -6.19 8.88 9.30
CA PHE A 84 -5.93 8.44 7.92
C PHE A 84 -4.46 8.28 7.56
N LYS A 85 -3.59 9.16 8.08
CA LYS A 85 -2.13 9.06 7.87
C LYS A 85 -1.59 7.77 8.49
N TRP A 86 -1.98 7.49 9.73
CA TRP A 86 -1.57 6.27 10.43
C TRP A 86 -2.15 5.01 9.81
N ALA A 87 -3.44 5.00 9.50
CA ALA A 87 -4.08 3.86 8.85
C ALA A 87 -3.42 3.54 7.50
N GLY A 88 -3.19 4.55 6.66
CA GLY A 88 -2.51 4.39 5.38
C GLY A 88 -1.06 3.94 5.52
N ALA A 89 -0.32 4.50 6.49
CA ALA A 89 1.07 4.12 6.75
C ALA A 89 1.18 2.66 7.21
N ILE A 90 0.38 2.26 8.20
CA ILE A 90 0.35 0.90 8.72
C ILE A 90 -0.01 -0.08 7.59
N LEU A 91 -1.07 0.19 6.83
CA LEU A 91 -1.48 -0.67 5.72
C LEU A 91 -0.38 -0.80 4.65
N ASN A 92 0.24 0.29 4.23
CA ASN A 92 1.30 0.24 3.22
C ASN A 92 2.53 -0.53 3.72
N VAL A 93 2.93 -0.36 4.98
CA VAL A 93 4.04 -1.13 5.56
C VAL A 93 3.71 -2.62 5.62
N LEU A 94 2.51 -2.98 6.08
CA LEU A 94 2.06 -4.37 6.18
C LEU A 94 1.99 -5.03 4.80
N LEU A 95 1.40 -4.35 3.81
CA LEU A 95 1.33 -4.82 2.44
C LEU A 95 2.72 -4.97 1.81
N PHE A 96 3.61 -3.99 2.03
CA PHE A 96 4.97 -4.05 1.52
C PHE A 96 5.75 -5.23 2.09
N LEU A 97 5.70 -5.45 3.41
CA LEU A 97 6.33 -6.60 4.06
C LEU A 97 5.78 -7.92 3.53
N LEU A 98 4.47 -8.00 3.32
CA LEU A 98 3.82 -9.20 2.80
C LEU A 98 4.25 -9.49 1.36
N ILE A 99 4.32 -8.47 0.50
CA ILE A 99 4.77 -8.60 -0.89
C ILE A 99 6.26 -8.96 -0.94
N ALA A 100 7.11 -8.24 -0.19
CA ALA A 100 8.54 -8.51 -0.12
C ALA A 100 8.82 -9.93 0.41
N GLY A 101 8.12 -10.33 1.47
CA GLY A 101 8.20 -11.69 2.03
C GLY A 101 7.79 -12.76 1.01
N SER A 102 6.68 -12.54 0.29
CA SER A 102 6.23 -13.45 -0.77
C SER A 102 7.26 -13.58 -1.90
N VAL A 103 7.87 -12.48 -2.33
CA VAL A 103 8.91 -12.48 -3.38
C VAL A 103 10.17 -13.20 -2.92
N ILE A 104 10.61 -12.97 -1.68
CA ILE A 104 11.79 -13.65 -1.12
C ILE A 104 11.51 -15.15 -1.01
N PHE A 105 10.36 -15.53 -0.46
CA PHE A 105 9.96 -16.93 -0.32
C PHE A 105 9.96 -17.65 -1.68
N ALA A 106 9.36 -17.03 -2.71
CA ALA A 106 9.33 -17.57 -4.07
C ALA A 106 10.69 -17.65 -4.78
N ARG A 107 11.74 -17.01 -4.24
CA ARG A 107 13.12 -17.14 -4.77
C ARG A 107 14.00 -18.09 -3.98
N VAL A 108 13.66 -18.33 -2.71
CA VAL A 108 14.40 -19.23 -1.83
C VAL A 108 13.94 -20.68 -1.97
N VAL A 109 12.65 -20.88 -2.24
CA VAL A 109 12.03 -22.18 -2.56
C VAL A 109 12.05 -22.40 -4.06
#